data_AF-A0A6C0B8V3-F1
#
_entry.id   AF-A0A6C0B8V3-F1
#
_cell.length_a   1.000
_cell.length_b   1.000
_cell.length_c   1.000
_cell.angle_alpha   90.00
_cell.angle_beta   90.00
_cell.angle_gamma   90.00
#
_symmetry.space_group_name_H-M   'P 1'
#
loop_
_entity.id
_entity.type
_entity.pdbx_description
1 polymer ?
#
loop_
_entity_poly.entity_id
_entity_poly.type
_entity_poly.pdbx_seq_one_letter_code
_entity_poly.pdbx_strand_id
1 'polypeptide(L)'
;MDISLTPDIYTPSVDETGNYIDNIPPINHGLKCPCGSRKDVMFETKAKFSVHCKSSVHQKWLAILNQNKANHYTEMLKFKKIVESQQKIIAEQQLKIDLHKKELESKLHDKDIIIEFLNTKKTQVYSVNLLD
;
A
#
# COMPACT_ATOMS: atom_id res chain seq x y z
N MET A 1 -9.11 -11.73 29.78
CA MET A 1 -8.72 -11.36 28.40
C MET A 1 -7.96 -10.06 28.55
N ASP A 2 -6.63 -10.15 28.59
CA ASP A 2 -5.76 -8.99 28.77
C ASP A 2 -5.73 -8.24 27.44
N ILE A 3 -6.44 -7.12 27.34
CA ILE A 3 -6.28 -6.22 26.21
C ILE A 3 -4.93 -5.57 26.42
N SER A 4 -3.88 -6.13 25.83
CA SER A 4 -2.57 -5.50 25.79
C SER A 4 -2.70 -4.21 24.98
N LEU A 5 -2.93 -3.10 25.68
CA LEU A 5 -3.02 -1.77 25.08
C LEU A 5 -1.62 -1.40 24.63
N THR A 6 -1.37 -1.53 23.33
CA THR A 6 -0.10 -1.17 22.73
C THR A 6 0.15 0.33 22.97
N PRO A 7 1.32 0.72 23.51
CA PRO A 7 1.63 2.12 23.73
C PRO A 7 1.72 2.86 22.41
N ASP A 8 1.24 4.10 22.38
CA ASP A 8 1.28 4.95 21.20
C ASP A 8 2.72 5.38 20.88
N ILE A 9 2.97 5.73 19.61
CA ILE A 9 4.25 6.29 19.17
C ILE A 9 4.11 7.81 19.06
N TYR A 10 5.03 8.53 19.70
CA TYR A 10 5.05 9.98 19.66
C TYR A 10 5.32 10.49 18.25
N THR A 11 4.49 11.46 17.84
CA THR A 11 4.66 12.22 16.60
C THR A 11 4.68 13.71 16.94
N PRO A 12 5.72 14.46 16.54
CA PRO A 12 5.75 15.91 16.74
C PRO A 12 4.62 16.60 15.98
N SER A 13 4.16 17.75 16.49
CA SER A 13 3.20 18.60 15.76
C SER A 13 3.95 19.52 14.80
N VAL A 14 3.23 20.15 13.88
CA VAL A 14 3.79 21.12 12.93
C VAL A 14 3.25 22.50 13.27
N ASP A 15 4.13 23.50 13.37
CA ASP A 15 3.75 24.89 13.58
C ASP A 15 3.26 25.58 12.29
N GLU A 16 2.82 26.83 12.40
CA GLU A 16 2.32 27.63 11.27
C GLU A 16 3.37 27.83 10.15
N THR A 17 4.66 27.69 10.48
CA THR A 17 5.78 27.85 9.56
C THR A 17 6.30 26.52 8.99
N GLY A 18 5.63 25.41 9.32
CA GLY A 18 5.98 24.08 8.83
C GLY A 18 7.16 23.45 9.58
N ASN A 19 7.51 23.91 10.78
CA ASN A 19 8.52 23.25 11.62
C ASN A 19 7.86 22.24 12.55
N TYR A 20 8.52 21.10 12.72
CA TYR A 20 8.20 20.15 13.77
C TYR A 20 8.51 20.76 15.14
N ILE A 21 7.50 20.77 16.00
CA ILE A 21 7.54 21.26 17.38
C ILE A 21 7.03 20.19 18.34
N ASP A 22 7.52 20.27 19.59
CA ASP A 22 7.06 19.37 20.62
C ASP A 22 5.66 19.73 21.12
N ASN A 23 4.73 18.79 21.02
CA ASN A 23 3.38 18.91 21.57
C ASN A 23 2.98 17.58 22.20
N ILE A 24 2.99 17.53 23.53
CA ILE A 24 2.86 16.27 24.27
C ILE A 24 1.37 15.92 24.41
N PRO A 25 0.88 14.83 23.76
CA PRO A 25 -0.50 14.41 23.88
C PRO A 25 -0.82 13.87 25.28
N PRO A 26 -2.10 13.74 25.66
CA PRO A 26 -2.47 12.96 26.84
C PRO A 26 -1.96 11.52 26.72
N ILE A 27 -1.36 10.99 27.78
CA ILE A 27 -0.77 9.64 27.81
C ILE A 27 -1.69 8.75 28.65
N ASN A 28 -2.46 7.89 27.99
CA ASN A 28 -3.39 6.96 28.65
C ASN A 28 -2.83 5.53 28.76
N HIS A 29 -2.07 5.08 27.75
CA HIS A 29 -1.57 3.69 27.66
C HIS A 29 -0.05 3.64 27.44
N GLY A 30 0.65 4.68 27.89
CA GLY A 30 2.07 4.86 27.63
C GLY A 30 2.35 5.43 26.23
N LEU A 31 3.49 6.10 26.10
CA LEU A 31 3.95 6.74 24.87
C LEU A 31 5.42 6.36 24.62
N LYS A 32 5.77 6.01 23.39
CA LYS A 32 7.16 5.71 22.99
C LYS A 32 7.69 6.83 22.09
N CYS A 33 8.90 7.33 22.38
CA CYS A 33 9.59 8.23 21.43
C CYS A 33 10.40 7.41 20.43
N PRO A 34 10.30 7.69 19.11
CA PRO A 34 11.16 7.06 18.11
C PRO A 34 12.60 7.61 18.12
N CYS A 35 12.88 8.62 18.95
CA CYS A 35 14.17 9.30 19.02
C CYS A 35 15.26 8.49 19.74
N GLY A 36 16.40 8.28 19.07
CA GLY A 36 17.61 7.70 19.67
C GLY A 36 17.55 6.19 19.96
N SER A 37 18.44 5.73 20.84
CA SER A 37 18.69 4.31 21.14
C SER A 37 17.72 3.68 22.14
N ARG A 38 16.85 4.48 22.77
CA ARG A 38 15.87 4.04 23.79
C ARG A 38 14.47 3.84 23.19
N LYS A 39 14.38 3.19 22.03
CA LYS A 39 13.12 2.94 21.31
C LYS A 39 12.13 2.09 22.10
N ASP A 40 12.62 1.33 23.07
CA ASP A 40 11.81 0.44 23.91
C ASP A 40 11.32 1.10 25.21
N VAL A 41 11.74 2.34 25.51
CA VAL A 41 11.29 3.03 26.72
C VAL A 41 9.89 3.57 26.52
N MET A 42 8.97 3.06 27.34
CA MET A 42 7.60 3.55 27.46
C MET A 42 7.53 4.64 28.53
N PHE A 43 6.96 5.78 28.17
CA PHE A 43 6.68 6.88 29.09
C PHE A 43 5.22 6.82 29.52
N GLU A 44 4.97 6.63 30.81
CA GLU A 44 3.61 6.50 31.37
C GLU A 44 2.95 7.85 31.67
N THR A 45 3.74 8.90 31.84
CA THR A 45 3.24 10.20 32.28
C THR A 45 3.81 11.34 31.43
N LYS A 46 2.99 12.38 31.27
CA LYS A 46 3.36 13.61 30.55
C LYS A 46 4.62 14.27 31.15
N ALA A 47 4.79 14.21 32.47
CA ALA A 47 5.96 14.77 33.14
C ALA A 47 7.26 14.04 32.75
N LYS A 48 7.26 12.69 32.80
CA LYS A 48 8.41 11.87 32.37
C LYS A 48 8.75 12.15 30.89
N PHE A 49 7.73 12.24 30.04
CA PHE A 49 7.92 12.54 28.63
C PHE A 49 8.43 13.96 28.38
N SER A 50 7.95 14.95 29.13
CA SER A 50 8.40 16.34 29.02
C SER A 50 9.88 16.53 29.34
N VAL A 51 10.39 15.83 30.37
CA VAL A 51 11.83 15.81 30.68
C VAL A 51 12.61 15.19 29.53
N HIS A 52 12.09 14.12 28.94
CA HIS A 52 12.70 13.48 27.79
C HIS A 52 12.75 14.39 26.55
N CYS A 53 11.68 15.14 26.24
CA CYS A 53 11.69 16.11 25.15
C CYS A 53 12.82 17.13 25.29
N LYS A 54 13.17 17.54 26.52
CA LYS A 54 14.27 18.48 26.79
C LYS A 54 15.67 17.85 26.67
N SER A 55 15.78 16.54 26.47
CA SER A 55 17.07 15.87 26.33
C SER A 55 17.76 16.23 25.02
N SER A 56 19.10 16.27 25.02
CA SER A 56 19.90 16.59 23.84
C SER A 56 19.65 15.62 22.66
N VAL A 57 19.37 14.36 22.96
CA VAL A 57 19.06 13.32 21.96
C VAL A 57 17.75 13.64 21.25
N HIS A 58 16.70 13.96 22.00
CA HIS A 58 15.40 14.33 21.44
C HIS A 58 15.47 15.62 20.63
N GLN A 59 16.10 16.66 21.19
CA GLN A 59 16.28 17.94 20.51
C GLN A 59 17.08 17.80 19.21
N LYS A 60 18.12 16.96 19.20
CA LYS A 60 18.86 16.65 17.97
C LYS A 60 18.00 15.91 16.95
N TRP A 61 17.18 14.96 17.38
CA TRP A 61 16.24 14.26 16.49
C TRP A 61 15.22 15.22 15.87
N LEU A 62 14.62 16.11 16.67
CA LEU A 62 13.68 17.12 16.20
C LEU A 62 14.35 18.11 15.22
N ALA A 63 15.59 18.51 15.48
CA ALA A 63 16.38 19.34 14.57
C ALA A 63 16.65 18.63 13.23
N ILE A 64 16.98 17.33 13.26
CA ILE A 64 17.17 16.52 12.04
C ILE A 64 15.87 16.43 11.24
N LEU A 65 14.72 16.24 11.89
CA LEU A 65 13.42 16.26 11.21
C LEU A 65 13.17 17.58 10.50
N ASN A 66 13.46 18.70 11.19
CA ASN A 66 13.33 20.03 10.62
C ASN A 66 14.33 20.32 9.49
N GLN A 67 15.56 19.81 9.55
CA GLN A 67 16.52 19.91 8.45
C GLN A 67 16.08 19.08 7.23
N ASN A 68 15.51 17.91 7.46
CA ASN A 68 15.04 17.02 6.41
C ASN A 68 13.65 17.39 5.85
N LYS A 69 12.98 18.43 6.36
CA LYS A 69 11.64 18.81 5.87
C LYS A 69 11.62 19.12 4.37
N ALA A 70 12.67 19.77 3.86
CA ALA A 70 12.82 20.06 2.44
C ALA A 70 13.09 18.80 1.61
N ASN A 71 13.80 17.82 2.19
CA ASN A 71 14.06 16.53 1.57
C ASN A 71 12.77 15.73 1.45
N HIS A 72 11.96 15.67 2.52
CA HIS A 72 10.69 14.93 2.49
C HIS A 72 9.70 15.51 1.47
N TYR A 73 9.60 16.84 1.34
CA TYR A 73 8.75 17.44 0.32
C TYR A 73 9.23 17.10 -1.09
N THR A 74 10.54 17.17 -1.33
CA THR A 74 11.14 16.81 -2.62
C THR A 74 10.94 15.33 -2.95
N GLU A 75 11.08 14.44 -1.97
CA GLU A 75 10.81 13.01 -2.10
C GLU A 75 9.33 12.74 -2.35
N MET A 76 8.42 13.44 -1.66
CA MET A 76 6.98 13.33 -1.88
C MET A 76 6.61 13.71 -3.32
N LEU A 77 7.19 14.78 -3.87
CA LEU A 77 7.00 15.16 -5.28
C LEU A 77 7.53 14.08 -6.24
N LYS A 78 8.66 13.44 -5.93
CA LYS A 78 9.17 12.30 -6.72
C LYS A 78 8.22 11.10 -6.62
N PHE A 79 7.74 10.76 -5.42
CA PHE A 79 6.78 9.68 -5.22
C PHE A 79 5.48 9.93 -5.97
N LYS A 80 4.97 11.17 -5.98
CA LYS A 80 3.77 11.52 -6.75
C LYS A 80 3.95 11.20 -8.24
N LYS A 81 5.07 11.59 -8.83
CA LYS A 81 5.39 11.28 -10.24
C LYS A 81 5.49 9.78 -10.50
N ILE A 82 6.08 9.02 -9.57
CA ILE A 82 6.19 7.56 -9.67
C ILE A 82 4.80 6.92 -9.62
N VAL A 83 3.94 7.33 -8.68
CA VAL A 83 2.57 6.81 -8.55
C VAL A 83 1.76 7.09 -9.81
N GLU A 84 1.82 8.31 -10.33
CA GLU A 84 1.14 8.68 -11.59
C GLU A 84 1.62 7.82 -12.77
N SER A 85 2.93 7.55 -12.85
CA SER A 85 3.50 6.67 -13.88
C SER A 85 3.03 5.21 -13.71
N GLN A 86 3.05 4.69 -12.49
CA GLN A 86 2.60 3.34 -12.17
C GLN A 86 1.11 3.14 -12.49
N GLN A 87 0.26 4.13 -12.19
CA GLN A 87 -1.16 4.09 -12.55
C GLN A 87 -1.38 3.95 -14.06
N LYS A 88 -0.59 4.65 -14.87
CA LYS A 88 -0.65 4.54 -16.34
C LYS A 88 -0.23 3.15 -16.81
N ILE A 89 0.89 2.62 -16.29
CA ILE A 89 1.37 1.27 -16.63
C ILE A 89 0.32 0.22 -16.28
N ILE A 90 -0.31 0.33 -15.10
CA ILE A 90 -1.37 -0.60 -14.66
C ILE A 90 -2.56 -0.52 -15.62
N ALA A 91 -3.01 0.67 -15.98
CA ALA A 91 -4.12 0.84 -16.92
C ALA A 91 -3.81 0.24 -18.31
N GLU A 92 -2.59 0.45 -18.83
CA GLU A 92 -2.14 -0.13 -20.10
C GLU A 92 -2.07 -1.67 -20.03
N GLN A 93 -1.59 -2.23 -18.92
CA GLN A 93 -1.54 -3.67 -18.71
C GLN A 93 -2.94 -4.27 -18.61
N GLN A 94 -3.87 -3.59 -17.93
CA GLN A 94 -5.26 -4.03 -17.83
C GLN A 94 -5.91 -4.07 -19.22
N LEU A 95 -5.69 -3.07 -20.06
CA LEU A 95 -6.19 -3.06 -21.43
C LEU A 95 -5.67 -4.26 -22.24
N LYS A 96 -4.39 -4.60 -22.12
CA LYS A 96 -3.80 -5.77 -22.80
C LYS A 96 -4.41 -7.08 -22.32
N ILE A 97 -4.62 -7.22 -21.02
CA ILE A 97 -5.29 -8.39 -20.44
C ILE A 97 -6.71 -8.54 -21.00
N ASP A 98 -7.47 -7.44 -21.06
CA ASP A 98 -8.84 -7.46 -21.57
C ASP A 98 -8.89 -7.82 -23.06
N LEU A 99 -7.94 -7.33 -23.86
CA LEU A 99 -7.81 -7.70 -25.28
C LEU A 99 -7.49 -9.18 -25.46
N HIS A 100 -6.49 -9.70 -24.75
CA HIS A 100 -6.13 -11.11 -24.82
C HIS A 100 -7.28 -12.02 -24.35
N LYS A 101 -8.04 -11.59 -23.33
CA LYS A 101 -9.22 -12.33 -22.86
C LYS A 101 -10.27 -12.44 -23.96
N LYS A 102 -10.60 -11.33 -24.63
CA LYS A 102 -11.53 -11.33 -25.77
C LYS A 102 -11.06 -12.21 -26.91
N GLU A 103 -9.78 -12.16 -27.23
CA GLU A 103 -9.20 -13.02 -28.28
C GLU A 103 -9.32 -14.51 -27.92
N LEU A 104 -9.09 -14.86 -26.65
CA LEU A 104 -9.24 -16.23 -26.17
C LEU A 104 -10.69 -16.69 -26.22
N GLU A 105 -11.64 -15.84 -25.81
CA GLU A 105 -13.08 -16.10 -25.89
C GLU A 105 -13.53 -16.36 -27.34
N SER A 106 -13.04 -15.57 -28.31
CA SER A 106 -13.31 -15.78 -29.73
C SER A 106 -12.80 -17.14 -30.21
N LYS A 107 -11.55 -17.50 -29.86
CA LYS A 107 -10.94 -18.77 -30.27
C LYS A 107 -11.66 -19.98 -29.65
N LEU A 108 -12.16 -19.84 -28.42
CA LEU A 108 -12.98 -20.88 -27.78
C LEU A 108 -14.30 -21.07 -28.52
N HIS A 109 -14.98 -19.97 -28.87
CA HIS A 109 -16.22 -20.03 -29.64
C HIS A 109 -16.02 -20.70 -31.01
N ASP A 110 -14.96 -20.34 -31.73
CA ASP A 110 -14.62 -20.97 -33.01
C ASP A 110 -14.39 -22.48 -32.87
N LYS A 111 -13.70 -22.88 -31.79
CA LYS A 111 -13.47 -24.30 -31.48
C LYS A 111 -14.79 -25.04 -31.23
N ASP A 112 -15.72 -24.45 -30.50
CA ASP A 112 -17.01 -25.07 -30.20
C ASP A 112 -17.84 -25.27 -31.48
N ILE A 113 -17.89 -24.28 -32.37
CA ILE A 113 -18.54 -24.39 -33.69
C ILE A 113 -17.93 -25.56 -34.50
N ILE A 114 -16.60 -25.68 -34.51
CA ILE A 114 -15.91 -26.76 -35.23
C ILE A 114 -16.29 -28.12 -34.65
N ILE A 115 -16.37 -28.25 -33.32
CA ILE A 115 -16.76 -29.50 -32.65
C ILE A 115 -18.20 -29.88 -33.02
N GLU A 116 -19.15 -28.94 -32.98
CA GLU A 116 -20.53 -29.18 -33.37
C GLU A 116 -20.66 -29.63 -34.83
N PHE A 117 -19.93 -28.99 -35.73
CA PHE A 117 -19.89 -29.36 -37.15
C PHE A 117 -19.36 -30.79 -37.36
N LEU A 118 -18.26 -31.14 -36.69
CA LEU A 118 -17.66 -32.48 -36.77
C LEU A 118 -18.59 -33.57 -36.21
N ASN A 119 -19.29 -33.29 -35.10
CA ASN A 119 -20.25 -34.21 -34.52
C ASN A 119 -21.45 -34.45 -35.44
N THR A 120 -21.97 -33.39 -36.06
CA THR A 120 -23.08 -33.48 -37.03
C THR A 120 -22.70 -34.36 -38.23
N LYS A 121 -21.49 -34.16 -38.78
CA LYS A 121 -20.98 -34.98 -39.88
C LYS A 121 -20.82 -36.46 -39.50
N LYS A 122 -20.33 -36.77 -38.30
CA LYS A 122 -20.25 -38.16 -37.82
C LYS A 122 -21.63 -38.81 -37.80
N THR A 123 -22.64 -38.15 -37.23
CA THR A 123 -24.00 -38.71 -37.14
C THR A 123 -24.61 -39.01 -38.52
N GLN A 124 -24.40 -38.14 -39.51
CA GLN A 124 -24.85 -38.40 -40.89
C GLN A 124 -24.20 -39.66 -41.49
N VAL A 125 -22.89 -39.84 -41.32
CA VAL A 125 -22.18 -41.03 -41.85
C VAL A 125 -22.72 -42.32 -41.23
N TYR A 126 -23.02 -42.35 -39.94
CA TYR A 126 -23.61 -43.53 -39.29
C TYR A 126 -25.03 -43.82 -39.78
N SER A 127 -25.85 -42.80 -40.04
CA SER A 127 -27.22 -42.99 -40.52
C SER A 127 -27.30 -43.57 -41.94
N VAL A 128 -26.34 -43.25 -42.81
CA VAL A 128 -26.28 -43.78 -44.19
C VAL A 128 -25.88 -45.26 -44.18
N ASN A 129 -24.93 -45.64 -43.33
CA ASN A 129 -24.46 -47.03 -43.24
C ASN A 129 -25.46 -48.00 -42.57
N LEU A 130 -26.58 -47.52 -42.03
CA LEU A 130 -27.63 -48.34 -41.39
C LEU A 130 -28.81 -48.65 -42.33
N LEU A 131 -28.81 -48.06 -43.54
CA LEU A 131 -29.86 -48.20 -44.55
C LEU A 131 -29.44 -49.07 -45.75
N ASP A 132 -28.20 -49.56 -45.76
CA ASP A 132 -27.67 -50.58 -46.69
C ASP A 132 -27.56 -51.95 -45.97
#